data_AF-A0A927N9X6-F1
#
_entry.id   AF-A0A927N9X6-F1
#
_cell.length_a   1.000
_cell.length_b   1.000
_cell.length_c   1.000
_cell.angle_alpha   90.00
_cell.angle_beta   90.00
_cell.angle_gamma   90.00
#
_symmetry.space_group_name_H-M   'P 1'
#
loop_
_entity.id
_entity.type
_entity.pdbx_description
1 polymer ?
#
loop_
_entity_poly.entity_id
_entity_poly.type
_entity_poly.pdbx_seq_one_letter_code
_entity_poly.pdbx_strand_id
1 'polypeptide(L)'
;MLFKNSIKVLISNFNLVWKMILYFLLGVLACSGLLALFLNPVIRLIEDAGFFEKLIDLYSSFITSLNLSVALQNLSIILDDAWEFFVSNISQVWWNIVCSGVVVFFLSVFYQSLSHLAVCNSLHLYIGSLTKQGFFASFADVFVKNLRLQISRYLVGLPLSLIYMGLFLASLKMFRHTVYLDLLAVFVIVVGFVVLMAFKMVLFSAWAPTMTVMNYGVFKSLRVALKMNFRRFGRVFSSSIAIVLGIVVLNMFLGLFTFFVGLILSIPVSFIMYNAFGMVCVYEGQGMRYYVDIYNVITPNKKEISDKLNDMKYII
;
A
#
# COMPACT_ATOMS: atom_id res chain seq x y z
N MET A 1 -12.32 -16.23 6.85
CA MET A 1 -11.28 -17.26 6.58
C MET A 1 -10.09 -16.66 5.86
N LEU A 2 -10.28 -15.99 4.72
CA LEU A 2 -9.22 -15.26 4.00
C LEU A 2 -8.31 -14.43 4.93
N PHE A 3 -8.87 -13.53 5.73
CA PHE A 3 -8.12 -12.72 6.69
C PHE A 3 -7.25 -13.54 7.65
N LYS A 4 -7.84 -14.51 8.34
CA LYS A 4 -7.14 -15.39 9.29
C LYS A 4 -6.01 -16.17 8.62
N ASN A 5 -6.24 -16.68 7.42
CA ASN A 5 -5.25 -17.47 6.67
C ASN A 5 -4.10 -16.57 6.21
N SER A 6 -4.39 -15.35 5.77
CA SER A 6 -3.36 -14.37 5.40
C SER A 6 -2.47 -13.98 6.57
N ILE A 7 -3.02 -13.80 7.77
CA ILE A 7 -2.23 -13.53 8.99
C ILE A 7 -1.30 -14.70 9.29
N LYS A 8 -1.82 -15.93 9.27
CA LYS A 8 -1.01 -17.12 9.55
C LYS A 8 0.14 -17.28 8.54
N VAL A 9 -0.12 -17.05 7.25
CA VAL A 9 0.91 -17.04 6.19
C VAL A 9 1.98 -15.98 6.46
N LEU A 10 1.58 -14.79 6.91
CA LEU A 10 2.50 -13.72 7.29
C LEU A 10 3.38 -14.13 8.46
N ILE A 11 2.80 -14.70 9.53
CA ILE A 11 3.55 -15.12 10.73
C ILE A 11 4.56 -16.21 10.36
N SER A 12 4.15 -17.19 9.56
CA SER A 12 5.05 -18.26 9.11
C SER A 12 6.22 -17.76 8.24
N ASN A 13 6.00 -16.67 7.51
CA ASN A 13 7.00 -16.06 6.62
C ASN A 13 7.56 -14.73 7.17
N PHE A 14 7.55 -14.54 8.49
CA PHE A 14 8.00 -13.28 9.10
C PHE A 14 9.46 -12.92 8.77
N ASN A 15 10.29 -13.91 8.43
CA ASN A 15 11.66 -13.68 7.96
C ASN A 15 11.73 -12.77 6.71
N LEU A 16 10.68 -12.74 5.87
CA LEU A 16 10.63 -11.81 4.74
C LEU A 16 10.57 -10.34 5.18
N VAL A 17 10.03 -10.05 6.37
CA VAL A 17 9.93 -8.68 6.91
C VAL A 17 11.34 -8.09 7.10
N TRP A 18 12.26 -8.86 7.69
CA TRP A 18 13.65 -8.41 7.90
C TRP A 18 14.38 -8.13 6.59
N LYS A 19 14.18 -9.00 5.59
CA LYS A 19 14.76 -8.81 4.25
C LYS A 19 14.20 -7.56 3.56
N MET A 20 12.91 -7.28 3.76
CA MET A 20 12.25 -6.08 3.24
C MET A 20 12.73 -4.80 3.94
N ILE A 21 12.98 -4.84 5.25
CA ILE A 21 13.57 -3.70 5.98
C ILE A 21 14.94 -3.35 5.39
N LEU A 22 15.81 -4.35 5.20
CA LEU A 22 17.13 -4.15 4.62
C LEU A 22 17.03 -3.56 3.20
N TYR A 23 16.11 -4.10 2.38
CA TYR A 23 15.83 -3.57 1.05
C TYR A 23 15.38 -2.09 1.08
N PHE A 24 14.48 -1.74 2.00
CA PHE A 24 14.00 -0.36 2.17
C PHE A 24 15.10 0.58 2.65
N LEU A 25 15.95 0.14 3.58
CA LEU A 25 17.05 0.93 4.09
C LEU A 25 18.05 1.26 2.97
N LEU A 26 18.43 0.26 2.17
CA LEU A 26 19.30 0.48 1.00
C LEU A 26 18.67 1.43 -0.02
N GLY A 27 17.36 1.28 -0.30
CA GLY A 27 16.64 2.16 -1.20
C GLY A 27 16.59 3.61 -0.71
N VAL A 28 16.32 3.83 0.58
CA VAL A 28 16.30 5.16 1.20
C VAL A 28 17.69 5.81 1.16
N LEU A 29 18.76 5.07 1.49
CA LEU A 29 20.12 5.60 1.43
C LEU A 29 20.55 6.00 0.02
N ALA A 30 20.26 5.16 -0.98
CA ALA A 30 20.65 5.45 -2.37
C ALA A 30 19.93 6.68 -2.91
N CYS A 31 18.67 6.87 -2.52
CA CYS A 31 17.84 7.93 -3.05
C CYS A 31 17.86 9.23 -2.24
N SER A 32 18.17 9.19 -0.94
CA SER A 32 18.29 10.40 -0.11
C SER A 32 19.42 11.30 -0.60
N GLY A 33 20.53 10.73 -1.06
CA GLY A 33 21.63 11.48 -1.67
C GLY A 33 21.23 12.20 -2.96
N LEU A 34 20.47 11.53 -3.83
CA LEU A 34 19.96 12.13 -5.07
C LEU A 34 18.87 13.18 -4.79
N LEU A 35 17.99 12.93 -3.83
CA LEU A 35 16.96 13.89 -3.42
C LEU A 35 17.57 15.15 -2.82
N ALA A 36 18.58 15.02 -1.98
CA ALA A 36 19.23 16.17 -1.33
C ALA A 36 19.78 17.16 -2.37
N LEU A 37 20.35 16.67 -3.48
CA LEU A 37 20.87 17.53 -4.55
C LEU A 37 19.79 18.41 -5.20
N PHE A 38 18.60 17.88 -5.43
CA PHE A 38 17.51 18.60 -6.12
C PHE A 38 16.58 19.35 -5.16
N LEU A 39 16.42 18.88 -3.93
CA LEU A 39 15.54 19.51 -2.94
C LEU A 39 16.19 20.67 -2.20
N ASN A 40 17.52 20.72 -2.06
CA ASN A 40 18.19 21.80 -1.33
C ASN A 40 17.82 23.23 -1.81
N PRO A 41 17.80 23.55 -3.11
CA PRO A 41 17.36 24.87 -3.56
C PRO A 41 15.87 25.15 -3.28
N VAL A 42 15.02 24.12 -3.27
CA VAL A 42 13.59 24.25 -2.95
C VAL A 42 13.41 24.47 -1.44
N ILE A 43 14.16 23.74 -0.62
CA ILE A 43 14.10 23.83 0.85
C ILE A 43 14.50 25.24 1.30
N ARG A 44 15.57 25.81 0.74
CA ARG A 44 16.00 27.18 1.07
C ARG A 44 14.93 28.22 0.76
N LEU A 45 14.27 28.10 -0.39
CA LEU A 45 13.17 29.00 -0.76
C LEU A 45 11.95 28.86 0.17
N ILE A 46 11.66 27.64 0.63
CA ILE A 46 10.59 27.38 1.59
C ILE A 46 10.96 27.91 2.99
N GLU A 47 12.23 27.78 3.37
CA GLU A 47 12.78 28.30 4.62
C GLU A 47 12.75 29.83 4.66
N ASP A 48 13.16 30.49 3.57
CA ASP A 48 13.08 31.95 3.40
C ASP A 48 11.63 32.47 3.48
N ALA A 49 10.65 31.65 3.10
CA ALA A 49 9.23 31.95 3.20
C ALA A 49 8.61 31.64 4.58
N GLY A 50 9.40 31.16 5.55
CA GLY A 50 8.95 30.89 6.92
C GLY A 50 7.95 29.72 7.05
N PHE A 51 7.86 28.83 6.06
CA PHE A 51 6.88 27.73 6.08
C PHE A 51 7.13 26.72 7.19
N PHE A 52 8.40 26.44 7.51
CA PHE A 52 8.74 25.50 8.58
C PHE A 52 8.30 26.02 9.95
N GLU A 53 8.41 27.32 10.19
CA GLU A 53 7.93 27.97 11.43
C GLU A 53 6.41 27.84 11.55
N LYS A 54 5.66 28.13 10.47
CA LYS A 54 4.20 27.94 10.43
C LYS A 54 3.77 26.49 10.73
N LEU A 55 4.53 25.50 10.27
CA LEU A 55 4.26 24.08 10.54
C LEU A 55 4.57 23.69 11.99
N ILE A 56 5.67 24.21 12.56
CA ILE A 56 6.03 24.01 13.96
C ILE A 56 4.97 24.64 14.87
N ASP A 57 4.50 25.85 14.54
CA ASP A 57 3.43 26.54 15.27
C ASP A 57 2.09 25.81 15.18
N LEU A 58 1.78 25.19 14.03
CA LEU A 58 0.62 24.33 13.92
C LEU A 58 0.73 23.10 14.83
N TYR A 59 1.90 22.47 14.86
CA TYR A 59 2.13 21.30 15.70
C TYR A 59 2.07 21.63 17.20
N SER A 60 2.70 22.74 17.62
CA SER A 60 2.69 23.19 19.01
C SER A 60 1.28 23.60 19.46
N SER A 61 0.54 24.32 18.62
CA SER A 61 -0.85 24.70 18.90
C SER A 61 -1.79 23.48 18.94
N PHE A 62 -1.55 22.46 18.12
CA PHE A 62 -2.30 21.20 18.18
C PHE A 62 -2.05 20.43 19.47
N ILE A 63 -0.80 20.29 19.92
CA ILE A 63 -0.49 19.61 21.20
C ILE A 63 -1.13 20.34 22.38
N THR A 64 -1.10 21.68 22.35
CA THR A 64 -1.56 22.49 23.49
C THR A 64 -3.08 22.52 23.59
N SER A 65 -3.79 22.55 22.45
CA SER A 65 -5.25 22.68 22.42
C SER A 65 -5.99 21.36 22.18
N LEU A 66 -5.32 20.33 21.65
CA LEU A 66 -5.88 19.06 21.18
C LEU A 66 -7.13 19.22 20.28
N ASN A 67 -7.26 20.38 19.63
CA ASN A 67 -8.41 20.70 18.81
C ASN A 67 -8.15 20.37 17.34
N LEU A 68 -8.64 19.21 16.93
CA LEU A 68 -8.43 18.67 15.58
C LEU A 68 -9.03 19.56 14.49
N SER A 69 -10.19 20.20 14.71
CA SER A 69 -10.83 21.01 13.67
C SER A 69 -10.03 22.27 13.37
N VAL A 70 -9.58 22.98 14.42
CA VAL A 70 -8.73 24.17 14.29
C VAL A 70 -7.39 23.83 13.62
N ALA A 71 -6.77 22.72 13.99
CA ALA A 71 -5.53 22.27 13.35
C ALA A 71 -5.71 21.96 11.85
N LEU A 72 -6.81 21.32 11.46
CA LEU A 72 -7.11 21.03 10.05
C LEU A 72 -7.48 22.29 9.25
N GLN A 73 -8.16 23.26 9.86
CA GLN A 73 -8.40 24.58 9.27
C GLN A 73 -7.10 25.33 9.01
N ASN A 74 -6.22 25.42 10.01
CA ASN A 74 -4.91 26.07 9.88
C ASN A 74 -4.04 25.36 8.83
N LEU A 75 -4.10 24.03 8.76
CA LEU A 75 -3.41 23.25 7.73
C LEU A 75 -3.94 23.58 6.32
N SER A 76 -5.25 23.78 6.16
CA SER A 76 -5.83 24.20 4.88
C SER A 76 -5.34 25.58 4.44
N ILE A 77 -5.20 26.53 5.36
CA ILE A 77 -4.68 27.88 5.10
C ILE A 77 -3.20 27.81 4.70
N ILE A 78 -2.39 27.06 5.44
CA ILE A 78 -0.97 26.87 5.11
C ILE A 78 -0.79 26.23 3.73
N LEU A 79 -1.66 25.29 3.33
CA LEU A 79 -1.61 24.69 2.01
C LEU A 79 -1.98 25.67 0.89
N ASP A 80 -2.96 26.55 1.12
CA ASP A 80 -3.32 27.61 0.16
C ASP A 80 -2.16 28.62 0.03
N ASP A 81 -1.57 29.07 1.15
CA ASP A 81 -0.37 29.92 1.16
C ASP A 81 0.80 29.27 0.40
N ALA A 82 1.02 27.97 0.62
CA ALA A 82 2.07 27.21 -0.06
C ALA A 82 1.82 27.16 -1.57
N TRP A 83 0.58 26.91 -1.96
CA TRP A 83 0.19 26.88 -3.36
C TRP A 83 0.44 28.23 -4.05
N GLU A 84 0.01 29.34 -3.43
CA GLU A 84 0.24 30.68 -3.96
C GLU A 84 1.74 31.00 -4.09
N PHE A 85 2.55 30.64 -3.09
CA PHE A 85 4.00 30.80 -3.11
C PHE A 85 4.67 30.01 -4.24
N PHE A 86 4.22 28.78 -4.49
CA PHE A 86 4.76 27.97 -5.59
C PHE A 86 4.36 28.52 -6.96
N VAL A 87 3.15 29.07 -7.10
CA VAL A 87 2.70 29.69 -8.35
C VAL A 87 3.49 30.96 -8.63
N SER A 88 3.75 31.80 -7.62
CA SER A 88 4.51 33.04 -7.80
C SER A 88 5.98 32.81 -8.15
N ASN A 89 6.57 31.70 -7.68
CA ASN A 89 8.00 31.39 -7.88
C ASN A 89 8.25 30.29 -8.93
N ILE A 90 7.23 29.93 -9.70
CA ILE A 90 7.28 28.73 -10.56
C ILE A 90 8.42 28.78 -11.58
N SER A 91 8.75 29.96 -12.10
CA SER A 91 9.83 30.14 -13.10
C SER A 91 11.22 29.78 -12.58
N GLN A 92 11.46 29.94 -11.27
CA GLN A 92 12.76 29.69 -10.64
C GLN A 92 12.88 28.24 -10.13
N VAL A 93 11.75 27.63 -9.75
CA VAL A 93 11.74 26.34 -9.03
C VAL A 93 11.28 25.19 -9.92
N TRP A 94 10.71 25.45 -11.11
CA TRP A 94 10.13 24.43 -11.99
C TRP A 94 11.05 23.24 -12.24
N TRP A 95 12.30 23.49 -12.63
CA TRP A 95 13.24 22.41 -12.93
C TRP A 95 13.58 21.56 -11.70
N ASN A 96 13.76 22.20 -10.54
CA ASN A 96 14.04 21.50 -9.28
C ASN A 96 12.81 20.71 -8.78
N ILE A 97 11.59 21.23 -8.96
CA ILE A 97 10.34 20.53 -8.64
C ILE A 97 10.13 19.33 -9.56
N VAL A 98 10.37 19.49 -10.87
CA VAL A 98 10.23 18.38 -11.83
C VAL A 98 11.28 17.31 -11.57
N CYS A 99 12.56 17.68 -11.40
CA CYS A 99 13.63 16.73 -11.10
C CYS A 99 13.42 16.03 -9.76
N SER A 100 13.05 16.75 -8.70
CA SER A 100 12.72 16.12 -7.40
C SER A 100 11.50 15.22 -7.51
N GLY A 101 10.45 15.63 -8.24
CA GLY A 101 9.27 14.80 -8.51
C GLY A 101 9.60 13.51 -9.25
N VAL A 102 10.50 13.55 -10.24
CA VAL A 102 11.01 12.36 -10.94
C VAL A 102 11.78 11.46 -9.97
N VAL A 103 12.66 12.01 -9.14
CA VAL A 103 13.41 11.22 -8.15
C VAL A 103 12.47 10.60 -7.10
N VAL A 104 11.47 11.34 -6.61
CA VAL A 104 10.43 10.84 -5.69
C VAL A 104 9.58 9.75 -6.37
N PHE A 105 9.24 9.92 -7.64
CA PHE A 105 8.54 8.89 -8.40
C PHE A 105 9.38 7.61 -8.49
N PHE A 106 10.64 7.70 -8.91
CA PHE A 106 11.56 6.56 -8.93
C PHE A 106 11.74 5.93 -7.54
N LEU A 107 11.82 6.74 -6.49
CA LEU A 107 11.83 6.31 -5.10
C LEU A 107 10.60 5.49 -4.74
N SER A 108 9.42 5.99 -5.07
CA SER A 108 8.16 5.28 -4.78
C SER A 108 8.08 3.96 -5.55
N VAL A 109 8.59 3.94 -6.79
CA VAL A 109 8.69 2.75 -7.64
C VAL A 109 9.68 1.75 -7.03
N PHE A 110 10.84 2.21 -6.56
CA PHE A 110 11.80 1.34 -5.86
C PHE A 110 11.20 0.80 -4.56
N TYR A 111 10.71 1.68 -3.69
CA TYR A 111 10.23 1.32 -2.35
C TYR A 111 9.01 0.39 -2.39
N GLN A 112 7.94 0.70 -3.12
CA GLN A 112 6.73 -0.15 -3.09
C GLN A 112 6.72 -1.28 -4.13
N SER A 113 7.53 -1.18 -5.19
CA SER A 113 7.12 -1.77 -6.45
C SER A 113 8.11 -2.84 -6.93
N LEU A 114 9.42 -2.67 -6.79
CA LEU A 114 10.41 -3.66 -7.29
C LEU A 114 10.57 -4.92 -6.42
N SER A 115 10.10 -4.91 -5.19
CA SER A 115 10.08 -6.09 -4.31
C SER A 115 8.80 -6.92 -4.42
N HIS A 116 7.72 -6.37 -4.99
CA HIS A 116 6.38 -6.95 -4.92
C HIS A 116 6.29 -8.35 -5.56
N LEU A 117 6.82 -8.56 -6.76
CA LEU A 117 6.81 -9.90 -7.37
C LEU A 117 7.80 -10.86 -6.71
N ALA A 118 8.92 -10.35 -6.16
CA ALA A 118 9.89 -11.19 -5.45
C ALA A 118 9.29 -11.75 -4.15
N VAL A 119 8.56 -10.93 -3.40
CA VAL A 119 7.79 -11.38 -2.23
C VAL A 119 6.70 -12.36 -2.66
N CYS A 120 5.96 -12.08 -3.72
CA CYS A 120 4.95 -13.00 -4.24
C CYS A 120 5.55 -14.36 -4.63
N ASN A 121 6.67 -14.38 -5.34
CA ASN A 121 7.31 -15.63 -5.75
C ASN A 121 7.84 -16.42 -4.55
N SER A 122 8.45 -15.74 -3.58
CA SER A 122 8.89 -16.36 -2.31
C SER A 122 7.71 -16.96 -1.54
N LEU A 123 6.58 -16.25 -1.46
CA LEU A 123 5.36 -16.75 -0.84
C LEU A 123 4.75 -17.91 -1.64
N HIS A 124 4.74 -17.85 -2.97
CA HIS A 124 4.22 -18.92 -3.82
C HIS A 124 4.95 -20.24 -3.60
N LEU A 125 6.29 -20.20 -3.53
CA LEU A 125 7.12 -21.38 -3.27
C LEU A 125 6.89 -21.95 -1.88
N TYR A 126 6.74 -21.10 -0.86
CA TYR A 126 6.40 -21.57 0.47
C TYR A 126 4.99 -22.18 0.53
N ILE A 127 4.00 -21.48 -0.01
CA ILE A 127 2.58 -21.84 0.06
C ILE A 127 2.26 -23.06 -0.84
N GLY A 128 3.01 -23.25 -1.93
CA GLY A 128 2.83 -24.35 -2.87
C GLY A 128 3.61 -25.61 -2.51
N SER A 129 4.84 -25.47 -2.01
CA SER A 129 5.76 -26.61 -1.83
C SER A 129 6.59 -26.57 -0.55
N LEU A 130 6.31 -25.65 0.40
CA LEU A 130 7.10 -25.43 1.62
C LEU A 130 8.58 -25.12 1.35
N THR A 131 8.92 -24.67 0.13
CA THR A 131 10.30 -24.35 -0.25
C THR A 131 10.64 -22.90 0.09
N LYS A 132 11.81 -22.69 0.70
CA LYS A 132 12.32 -21.35 1.05
C LYS A 132 13.36 -20.91 0.02
N GLN A 133 12.98 -20.04 -0.91
CA GLN A 133 13.93 -19.40 -1.83
C GLN A 133 14.58 -18.17 -1.19
N GLY A 134 15.83 -17.88 -1.55
CA GLY A 134 16.50 -16.63 -1.22
C GLY A 134 15.79 -15.43 -1.88
N PHE A 135 15.59 -14.35 -1.12
CA PHE A 135 14.89 -13.14 -1.60
C PHE A 135 15.62 -12.48 -2.77
N PHE A 136 16.94 -12.37 -2.71
CA PHE A 136 17.76 -11.76 -3.77
C PHE A 136 17.73 -12.57 -5.07
N ALA A 137 17.77 -13.90 -5.00
CA ALA A 137 17.62 -14.75 -6.18
C ALA A 137 16.26 -14.53 -6.84
N SER A 138 15.18 -14.58 -6.03
CA SER A 138 13.84 -14.30 -6.53
C SER A 138 13.67 -12.87 -7.05
N PHE A 139 14.41 -11.90 -6.53
CA PHE A 139 14.39 -10.52 -7.00
C PHE A 139 15.03 -10.40 -8.38
N ALA A 140 16.21 -11.01 -8.57
CA ALA A 140 16.91 -11.02 -9.86
C ALA A 140 16.07 -11.71 -10.95
N ASP A 141 15.50 -12.87 -10.65
CA ASP A 141 14.72 -13.69 -11.61
C ASP A 141 13.50 -12.94 -12.16
N VAL A 142 12.87 -12.09 -11.33
CA VAL A 142 11.61 -11.43 -11.65
C VAL A 142 11.77 -9.93 -11.92
N PHE A 143 12.99 -9.41 -11.91
CA PHE A 143 13.28 -7.97 -11.99
C PHE A 143 12.60 -7.27 -13.18
N VAL A 144 12.82 -7.77 -14.40
CA VAL A 144 12.26 -7.19 -15.64
C VAL A 144 10.73 -7.30 -15.67
N LYS A 145 10.19 -8.45 -15.26
CA LYS A 145 8.74 -8.66 -15.17
C LYS A 145 8.12 -7.72 -14.14
N ASN A 146 8.84 -7.44 -13.06
CA ASN A 146 8.38 -6.53 -12.03
C ASN A 146 8.36 -5.09 -12.54
N LEU A 147 9.42 -4.60 -13.18
CA LEU A 147 9.42 -3.26 -13.80
C LEU A 147 8.18 -3.03 -14.69
N ARG A 148 7.86 -4.00 -15.56
CA ARG A 148 6.66 -3.92 -16.43
C ARG A 148 5.35 -3.90 -15.65
N LEU A 149 5.22 -4.76 -14.63
CA LEU A 149 4.06 -4.75 -13.75
C LEU A 149 3.90 -3.40 -13.06
N GLN A 150 5.00 -2.80 -12.61
CA GLN A 150 4.93 -1.57 -11.82
C GLN A 150 4.56 -0.36 -12.65
N ILE A 151 5.16 -0.17 -13.82
CA ILE A 151 4.75 0.89 -14.75
C ILE A 151 3.24 0.77 -15.05
N SER A 152 2.77 -0.45 -15.30
CA SER A 152 1.35 -0.71 -15.55
C SER A 152 0.47 -0.43 -14.33
N ARG A 153 0.94 -0.78 -13.13
CA ARG A 153 0.23 -0.52 -11.86
C ARG A 153 0.11 0.95 -11.54
N TYR A 154 1.16 1.73 -11.77
CA TYR A 154 1.10 3.18 -11.63
C TYR A 154 0.09 3.75 -12.60
N LEU A 155 0.17 3.41 -13.89
CA LEU A 155 -0.71 3.95 -14.92
C LEU A 155 -2.19 3.61 -14.66
N VAL A 156 -2.50 2.37 -14.27
CA VAL A 156 -3.87 1.94 -13.94
C VAL A 156 -4.32 2.48 -12.57
N GLY A 157 -3.37 2.71 -11.64
CA GLY A 157 -3.63 3.25 -10.31
C GLY A 157 -3.82 4.76 -10.26
N LEU A 158 -3.36 5.50 -11.29
CA LEU A 158 -3.40 6.97 -11.36
C LEU A 158 -4.80 7.56 -11.12
N PRO A 159 -5.87 7.07 -11.78
CA PRO A 159 -7.22 7.61 -11.55
C PRO A 159 -7.67 7.44 -10.09
N LEU A 160 -7.34 6.30 -9.47
CA LEU A 160 -7.67 6.07 -8.06
C LEU A 160 -6.88 7.01 -7.15
N SER A 161 -5.58 7.23 -7.39
CA SER A 161 -4.79 8.23 -6.63
C SER A 161 -5.33 9.64 -6.74
N LEU A 162 -5.82 10.06 -7.92
CA LEU A 162 -6.45 11.36 -8.09
C LEU A 162 -7.74 11.48 -7.27
N ILE A 163 -8.54 10.41 -7.19
CA ILE A 163 -9.74 10.37 -6.34
C ILE A 163 -9.36 10.51 -4.86
N TYR A 164 -8.31 9.83 -4.38
CA TYR A 164 -7.84 10.02 -3.00
C TYR A 164 -7.43 11.46 -2.71
N MET A 165 -6.64 12.06 -3.61
CA MET A 165 -6.17 13.43 -3.44
C MET A 165 -7.34 14.42 -3.49
N GLY A 166 -8.28 14.24 -4.41
CA GLY A 166 -9.50 15.04 -4.50
C GLY A 166 -10.36 14.93 -3.24
N LEU A 167 -10.56 13.72 -2.72
CA LEU A 167 -11.31 13.49 -1.47
C LEU A 167 -10.61 14.17 -0.28
N PHE A 168 -9.29 14.06 -0.19
CA PHE A 168 -8.50 14.72 0.85
C PHE A 168 -8.69 16.24 0.82
N LEU A 169 -8.45 16.86 -0.34
CA LEU A 169 -8.56 18.31 -0.48
C LEU A 169 -9.99 18.81 -0.27
N ALA A 170 -10.99 18.08 -0.77
CA ALA A 170 -12.39 18.39 -0.53
C ALA A 170 -12.72 18.35 0.97
N SER A 171 -12.22 17.35 1.69
CA SER A 171 -12.44 17.23 3.13
C SER A 171 -11.78 18.36 3.93
N LEU A 172 -10.59 18.83 3.53
CA LEU A 172 -9.94 19.98 4.16
C LEU A 172 -10.73 21.28 3.96
N LYS A 173 -11.32 21.47 2.77
CA LYS A 173 -12.16 22.65 2.50
C LYS A 173 -13.48 22.64 3.30
N MET A 174 -14.02 21.47 3.62
CA MET A 174 -15.25 21.36 4.44
C MET A 174 -15.06 21.91 5.86
N PHE A 175 -13.84 21.82 6.43
CA PHE A 175 -13.55 22.36 7.76
C PHE A 175 -13.62 23.89 7.84
N ARG A 176 -13.64 24.62 6.72
CA ARG A 176 -13.64 26.11 6.73
C ARG A 176 -15.02 26.74 6.95
N HIS A 177 -16.10 25.98 6.81
CA HIS A 177 -17.44 26.56 6.73
C HIS A 177 -18.24 26.56 8.04
N THR A 178 -18.51 25.41 8.66
CA THR A 178 -19.36 25.33 9.87
C THR A 178 -19.02 24.12 10.74
N VAL A 179 -19.25 24.23 12.06
CA VAL A 179 -18.94 23.18 13.06
C VAL A 179 -19.65 21.84 12.76
N TYR A 180 -20.86 21.86 12.19
CA TYR A 180 -21.57 20.63 11.81
C TYR A 180 -20.93 19.91 10.61
N LEU A 181 -20.30 20.66 9.71
CA LEU A 181 -19.56 20.09 8.59
C LEU A 181 -18.22 19.48 9.02
N ASP A 182 -17.67 19.89 10.16
CA ASP A 182 -16.43 19.32 10.71
C ASP A 182 -16.60 17.83 11.07
N LEU A 183 -17.69 17.47 11.73
CA LEU A 183 -18.00 16.08 12.08
C LEU A 183 -18.20 15.21 10.82
N LEU A 184 -18.90 15.76 9.83
CA LEU A 184 -19.10 15.09 8.54
C LEU A 184 -17.76 14.93 7.80
N ALA A 185 -16.90 15.95 7.82
CA ALA A 185 -15.58 15.92 7.20
C ALA A 185 -14.69 14.85 7.83
N VAL A 186 -14.65 14.73 9.16
CA VAL A 186 -13.92 13.65 9.85
C VAL A 186 -14.46 12.27 9.45
N PHE A 187 -15.78 12.11 9.38
CA PHE A 187 -16.40 10.86 8.94
C PHE A 187 -16.01 10.50 7.50
N VAL A 188 -16.08 11.47 6.58
CA VAL A 188 -15.70 11.29 5.17
C VAL A 188 -14.22 10.96 5.03
N ILE A 189 -13.35 11.56 5.83
CA ILE A 189 -11.92 11.22 5.86
C ILE A 189 -11.75 9.78 6.32
N VAL A 190 -12.24 9.42 7.51
CA VAL A 190 -11.94 8.10 8.07
C VAL A 190 -12.62 6.99 7.27
N VAL A 191 -13.93 7.09 7.06
CA VAL A 191 -14.71 6.04 6.38
C VAL A 191 -14.42 6.05 4.87
N GLY A 192 -14.40 7.23 4.24
CA GLY A 192 -14.15 7.34 2.81
C GLY A 192 -12.76 6.82 2.42
N PHE A 193 -11.71 7.16 3.17
CA PHE A 193 -10.38 6.62 2.89
C PHE A 193 -10.30 5.12 3.11
N VAL A 194 -10.86 4.60 4.21
CA VAL A 194 -10.84 3.14 4.49
C VAL A 194 -11.57 2.38 3.39
N VAL A 195 -12.76 2.85 2.99
CA VAL A 195 -13.56 2.21 1.93
C VAL A 195 -12.82 2.25 0.59
N LEU A 196 -12.25 3.39 0.20
CA LEU A 196 -11.47 3.50 -1.02
C LEU A 196 -10.22 2.61 -0.98
N MET A 197 -9.48 2.59 0.15
CA MET A 197 -8.30 1.74 0.32
C MET A 197 -8.65 0.26 0.22
N ALA A 198 -9.75 -0.15 0.86
CA ALA A 198 -10.27 -1.51 0.74
C ALA A 198 -10.64 -1.82 -0.72
N PHE A 199 -11.29 -0.89 -1.42
CA PHE A 199 -11.65 -1.05 -2.83
C PHE A 199 -10.41 -1.19 -3.73
N LYS A 200 -9.41 -0.32 -3.55
CA LYS A 200 -8.10 -0.43 -4.23
C LYS A 200 -7.43 -1.78 -3.94
N MET A 201 -7.50 -2.25 -2.70
CA MET A 201 -6.99 -3.56 -2.31
C MET A 201 -7.72 -4.69 -3.03
N VAL A 202 -9.06 -4.64 -3.15
CA VAL A 202 -9.82 -5.63 -3.93
C VAL A 202 -9.41 -5.60 -5.40
N LEU A 203 -9.24 -4.44 -6.02
CA LEU A 203 -8.88 -4.35 -7.43
C LEU A 203 -7.49 -4.94 -7.73
N PHE A 204 -6.49 -4.67 -6.87
CA PHE A 204 -5.09 -4.95 -7.19
C PHE A 204 -4.46 -6.12 -6.41
N SER A 205 -5.13 -6.66 -5.39
CA SER A 205 -4.61 -7.73 -4.51
C SER A 205 -4.15 -8.98 -5.27
N ALA A 206 -4.95 -9.47 -6.21
CA ALA A 206 -4.67 -10.71 -6.93
C ALA A 206 -3.81 -10.51 -8.20
N TRP A 207 -3.41 -9.27 -8.53
CA TRP A 207 -2.71 -9.00 -9.78
C TRP A 207 -1.32 -9.61 -9.83
N ALA A 208 -0.44 -9.28 -8.87
CA ALA A 208 0.90 -9.83 -8.85
C ALA A 208 0.91 -11.35 -8.53
N PRO A 209 0.08 -11.86 -7.59
CA PRO A 209 -0.03 -13.28 -7.33
C PRO A 209 -0.48 -14.12 -8.53
N THR A 210 -1.39 -13.62 -9.37
CA THR A 210 -1.77 -14.34 -10.60
C THR A 210 -0.64 -14.39 -11.62
N MET A 211 0.26 -13.41 -11.64
CA MET A 211 1.46 -13.46 -12.49
C MET A 211 2.46 -14.52 -12.01
N THR A 212 2.68 -14.64 -10.70
CA THR A 212 3.65 -15.62 -10.17
C THR A 212 3.11 -17.05 -10.23
N VAL A 213 1.84 -17.25 -9.89
CA VAL A 213 1.24 -18.60 -9.83
C VAL A 213 0.92 -19.15 -11.22
N MET A 214 0.34 -18.33 -12.10
CA MET A 214 -0.17 -18.77 -13.41
C MET A 214 0.72 -18.36 -14.59
N ASN A 215 1.82 -17.64 -14.34
CA ASN A 215 2.75 -17.16 -15.37
C ASN A 215 2.08 -16.37 -16.52
N TYR A 216 0.98 -15.66 -16.24
CA TYR A 216 0.32 -14.81 -17.23
C TYR A 216 1.04 -13.46 -17.43
N GLY A 217 0.91 -12.88 -18.62
CA GLY A 217 1.35 -11.51 -18.91
C GLY A 217 0.58 -10.45 -18.11
N VAL A 218 1.14 -9.24 -18.01
CA VAL A 218 0.70 -8.17 -17.10
C VAL A 218 -0.79 -7.79 -17.21
N PHE A 219 -1.32 -7.57 -18.41
CA PHE A 219 -2.74 -7.21 -18.55
C PHE A 219 -3.68 -8.42 -18.47
N LYS A 220 -3.21 -9.60 -18.90
CA LYS A 220 -3.98 -10.85 -18.79
C LYS A 220 -4.18 -11.23 -17.32
N SER A 221 -3.13 -11.06 -16.50
CA SER A 221 -3.20 -11.30 -15.05
C SER A 221 -4.16 -10.31 -14.37
N LEU A 222 -4.15 -9.03 -14.75
CA LEU A 222 -5.13 -8.05 -14.23
C LEU A 222 -6.57 -8.48 -14.53
N ARG A 223 -6.88 -8.83 -15.78
CA ARG A 223 -8.24 -9.24 -16.18
C ARG A 223 -8.70 -10.48 -15.41
N VAL A 224 -7.83 -11.47 -15.25
CA VAL A 224 -8.13 -12.69 -14.48
C VAL A 224 -8.31 -12.38 -13.00
N ALA A 225 -7.44 -11.55 -12.42
CA ALA A 225 -7.52 -11.10 -11.03
C ALA A 225 -8.84 -10.38 -10.74
N LEU A 226 -9.23 -9.42 -11.58
CA LEU A 226 -10.50 -8.71 -11.46
C LEU A 226 -11.68 -9.67 -11.56
N LYS A 227 -11.72 -10.53 -12.59
CA LYS A 227 -12.80 -11.51 -12.76
C LYS A 227 -12.95 -12.43 -11.55
N MET A 228 -11.84 -12.84 -10.95
CA MET A 228 -11.82 -13.70 -9.77
C MET A 228 -12.29 -12.96 -8.50
N ASN A 229 -11.84 -11.71 -8.32
CA ASN A 229 -12.18 -10.90 -7.15
C ASN A 229 -13.64 -10.45 -7.20
N PHE A 230 -14.15 -10.01 -8.35
CA PHE A 230 -15.55 -9.59 -8.51
C PHE A 230 -16.55 -10.74 -8.32
N ARG A 231 -16.21 -11.97 -8.73
CA ARG A 231 -17.05 -13.17 -8.46
C ARG A 231 -17.28 -13.42 -6.97
N ARG A 232 -16.35 -12.98 -6.11
CA ARG A 232 -16.43 -13.16 -4.65
C ARG A 232 -16.31 -11.80 -3.94
N PHE A 233 -16.84 -10.75 -4.57
CA PHE A 233 -16.59 -9.37 -4.17
C PHE A 233 -16.89 -9.14 -2.68
N GLY A 234 -18.07 -9.53 -2.19
CA GLY A 234 -18.45 -9.30 -0.79
C GLY A 234 -17.47 -9.92 0.22
N ARG A 235 -17.00 -11.15 -0.04
CA ARG A 235 -16.06 -11.85 0.85
C ARG A 235 -14.66 -11.24 0.80
N VAL A 236 -14.17 -10.90 -0.40
CA VAL A 236 -12.84 -10.28 -0.58
C VAL A 236 -12.87 -8.87 0.00
N PHE A 237 -13.89 -8.07 -0.29
CA PHE A 237 -14.05 -6.69 0.18
C PHE A 237 -14.17 -6.60 1.70
N SER A 238 -15.02 -7.41 2.33
CA SER A 238 -15.12 -7.46 3.80
C SER A 238 -13.78 -7.83 4.45
N SER A 239 -13.05 -8.79 3.88
CA SER A 239 -11.71 -9.15 4.37
C SER A 239 -10.69 -8.03 4.13
N SER A 240 -10.77 -7.32 2.99
CA SER A 240 -9.92 -6.17 2.70
C SER A 240 -10.17 -5.01 3.66
N ILE A 241 -11.41 -4.71 4.02
CA ILE A 241 -11.73 -3.71 5.06
C ILE A 241 -11.05 -4.07 6.38
N ALA A 242 -11.18 -5.31 6.84
CA ALA A 242 -10.56 -5.76 8.09
C ALA A 242 -9.02 -5.63 8.05
N ILE A 243 -8.38 -5.94 6.92
CA ILE A 243 -6.93 -5.78 6.75
C ILE A 243 -6.53 -4.31 6.74
N VAL A 244 -7.23 -3.47 5.98
CA VAL A 244 -6.94 -2.04 5.89
C VAL A 244 -7.09 -1.38 7.25
N LEU A 245 -8.19 -1.66 7.97
CA LEU A 245 -8.38 -1.17 9.33
C LEU A 245 -7.28 -1.65 10.27
N GLY A 246 -6.92 -2.94 10.23
CA GLY A 246 -5.82 -3.49 11.03
C GLY A 246 -4.49 -2.79 10.75
N ILE A 247 -4.16 -2.54 9.47
CA ILE A 247 -2.96 -1.82 9.06
C ILE A 247 -2.99 -0.37 9.55
N VAL A 248 -4.11 0.34 9.39
CA VAL A 248 -4.26 1.75 9.81
C VAL A 248 -4.11 1.86 11.32
N VAL A 249 -4.81 1.04 12.09
CA VAL A 249 -4.74 1.05 13.56
C VAL A 249 -3.34 0.72 14.05
N LEU A 250 -2.71 -0.32 13.49
CA LEU A 250 -1.36 -0.72 13.86
C LEU A 250 -0.34 0.38 13.55
N ASN A 251 -0.44 1.02 12.38
CA ASN A 251 0.45 2.11 12.00
C ASN A 251 0.22 3.37 12.83
N MET A 252 -1.04 3.75 13.11
CA MET A 252 -1.34 4.89 13.99
C MET A 252 -0.81 4.64 15.40
N PHE A 253 -1.07 3.47 15.96
CA PHE A 253 -0.62 3.11 17.30
C PHE A 253 0.91 3.16 17.39
N LEU A 254 1.61 2.44 16.52
CA LEU A 254 3.08 2.45 16.54
C LEU A 254 3.65 3.83 16.21
N GLY A 255 3.06 4.56 15.26
CA GLY A 255 3.49 5.92 14.91
C GLY A 255 3.44 6.87 16.10
N LEU A 256 2.33 6.87 16.84
CA LEU A 256 2.13 7.75 17.99
C LEU A 256 2.96 7.33 19.21
N PHE A 257 2.96 6.05 19.58
CA PHE A 257 3.59 5.59 20.83
C PHE A 257 5.11 5.42 20.74
N THR A 258 5.68 5.26 19.54
CA THR A 258 7.12 5.02 19.37
C THR A 258 7.84 6.13 18.62
N PHE A 259 7.24 7.33 18.56
CA PHE A 259 7.77 8.49 17.82
C PHE A 259 8.22 8.10 16.40
N PHE A 260 7.32 7.43 15.67
CA PHE A 260 7.54 6.97 14.29
C PHE A 260 8.60 5.87 14.08
N VAL A 261 9.42 5.50 15.08
CA VAL A 261 10.43 4.43 14.94
C VAL A 261 9.79 3.08 14.62
N GLY A 262 8.65 2.78 15.25
CA GLY A 262 7.88 1.56 15.01
C GLY A 262 7.33 1.45 13.58
N LEU A 263 7.28 2.56 12.82
CA LEU A 263 6.86 2.51 11.41
C LEU A 263 7.87 1.81 10.51
N ILE A 264 9.15 1.80 10.89
CA ILE A 264 10.21 1.09 10.15
C ILE A 264 9.87 -0.40 10.06
N LEU A 265 9.26 -0.96 11.12
CA LEU A 265 8.80 -2.35 11.16
C LEU A 265 7.40 -2.51 10.54
N SER A 266 6.48 -1.62 10.88
CA SER A 266 5.06 -1.79 10.54
C SER A 266 4.77 -1.67 9.04
N ILE A 267 5.53 -0.84 8.32
CA ILE A 267 5.37 -0.66 6.86
C ILE A 267 5.69 -1.95 6.10
N PRO A 268 6.86 -2.61 6.27
CA PRO A 268 7.15 -3.89 5.62
C PRO A 268 6.21 -5.02 6.04
N VAL A 269 5.75 -5.03 7.30
CA VAL A 269 4.71 -5.97 7.76
C VAL A 269 3.41 -5.77 6.98
N SER A 270 2.96 -4.51 6.84
CA SER A 270 1.76 -4.15 6.07
C SER A 270 1.89 -4.56 4.60
N PHE A 271 3.07 -4.37 4.01
CA PHE A 271 3.38 -4.77 2.65
C PHE A 271 3.30 -6.29 2.43
N ILE A 272 3.89 -7.08 3.34
CA ILE A 272 3.82 -8.54 3.25
C ILE A 272 2.39 -9.02 3.50
N MET A 273 1.65 -8.39 4.41
CA MET A 273 0.24 -8.70 4.67
C MET A 273 -0.61 -8.53 3.41
N TYR A 274 -0.40 -7.44 2.67
CA TYR A 274 -1.07 -7.20 1.39
C TYR A 274 -0.78 -8.30 0.37
N ASN A 275 0.49 -8.71 0.23
CA ASN A 275 0.91 -9.77 -0.69
C ASN A 275 0.38 -11.16 -0.28
N ALA A 276 0.43 -11.47 1.02
CA ALA A 276 -0.11 -12.71 1.58
C ALA A 276 -1.62 -12.81 1.36
N PHE A 277 -2.35 -11.70 1.53
CA PHE A 277 -3.78 -11.64 1.21
C PHE A 277 -4.06 -11.90 -0.27
N GLY A 278 -3.31 -11.27 -1.16
CA GLY A 278 -3.41 -11.51 -2.60
C GLY A 278 -3.19 -12.98 -2.98
N MET A 279 -2.18 -13.62 -2.38
CA MET A 279 -1.89 -15.05 -2.59
C MET A 279 -3.05 -15.93 -2.16
N VAL A 280 -3.51 -15.77 -0.93
CA VAL A 280 -4.64 -16.56 -0.39
C VAL A 280 -5.89 -16.39 -1.27
N CYS A 281 -6.16 -15.17 -1.75
CA CYS A 281 -7.28 -14.92 -2.66
C CYS A 281 -7.17 -15.69 -3.98
N VAL A 282 -5.96 -15.79 -4.56
CA VAL A 282 -5.71 -16.57 -5.79
C VAL A 282 -5.85 -18.06 -5.55
N TYR A 283 -5.25 -18.59 -4.50
CA TYR A 283 -5.32 -20.01 -4.18
C TYR A 283 -6.75 -20.47 -3.88
N GLU A 284 -7.52 -19.70 -3.09
CA GLU A 284 -8.92 -20.01 -2.86
C GLU A 284 -9.78 -19.84 -4.13
N GLY A 285 -9.45 -18.88 -5.00
CA GLY A 285 -10.25 -18.61 -6.21
C GLY A 285 -10.07 -19.63 -7.31
N GLN A 286 -8.85 -20.15 -7.42
CA GLN A 286 -8.52 -21.21 -8.36
C GLN A 286 -8.89 -22.59 -7.79
N GLY A 287 -9.01 -22.72 -6.47
CA GLY A 287 -9.26 -24.00 -5.81
C GLY A 287 -7.98 -24.81 -5.68
N MET A 288 -6.85 -24.18 -5.37
CA MET A 288 -5.58 -24.89 -5.17
C MET A 288 -5.37 -25.12 -3.67
N ARG A 289 -4.89 -26.30 -3.30
CA ARG A 289 -4.47 -26.58 -1.91
C ARG A 289 -3.24 -25.74 -1.59
N TYR A 290 -3.16 -25.26 -0.36
CA TYR A 290 -2.11 -24.34 0.03
C TYR A 290 -1.67 -24.50 1.48
N TYR A 291 -0.36 -24.39 1.71
CA TYR A 291 0.21 -24.42 3.05
C TYR A 291 0.05 -23.06 3.71
N VAL A 292 -0.52 -23.07 4.92
CA VAL A 292 -0.57 -21.88 5.78
C VAL A 292 0.53 -21.92 6.83
N ASP A 293 0.88 -23.13 7.25
CA ASP A 293 1.98 -23.44 8.15
C ASP A 293 2.53 -24.82 7.77
N ILE A 294 3.66 -25.21 8.35
CA ILE A 294 4.32 -26.52 8.14
C ILE A 294 3.34 -27.68 8.38
N TYR A 295 2.47 -27.53 9.39
CA TYR A 295 1.53 -28.57 9.81
C TYR A 295 0.10 -28.40 9.23
N ASN A 296 -0.20 -27.28 8.58
CA ASN A 296 -1.57 -26.92 8.21
C ASN A 296 -1.71 -26.68 6.71
N VAL A 297 -2.36 -27.63 6.02
CA VAL A 297 -2.75 -27.52 4.61
C VAL A 297 -4.23 -27.17 4.52
N ILE A 298 -4.56 -26.11 3.78
CA ILE A 298 -5.94 -25.71 3.53
C ILE A 298 -6.36 -26.20 2.16
N THR A 299 -7.48 -26.93 2.12
CA THR A 299 -8.18 -27.27 0.88
C THR A 299 -9.32 -26.27 0.68
N PRO A 300 -9.35 -25.50 -0.43
CA PRO A 300 -10.45 -24.58 -0.68
C PRO A 300 -11.75 -25.33 -0.99
N ASN A 301 -12.89 -24.79 -0.56
CA ASN A 301 -14.22 -25.40 -0.77
C ASN A 301 -14.49 -25.80 -2.22
N LYS A 302 -14.04 -25.00 -3.20
CA LYS A 302 -14.20 -25.30 -4.62
C LYS A 302 -13.54 -26.63 -5.02
N LYS A 303 -12.38 -26.92 -4.45
CA LYS A 303 -11.66 -28.17 -4.68
C LYS A 303 -12.24 -29.31 -3.85
N GLU A 304 -12.65 -29.07 -2.61
CA GLU A 304 -13.35 -30.08 -1.82
C GLU A 304 -14.62 -30.60 -2.52
N ILE A 305 -15.40 -29.71 -3.13
CA ILE A 305 -16.59 -30.10 -3.91
C ILE A 305 -16.19 -30.90 -5.15
N SER A 306 -15.14 -30.47 -5.87
CA SER A 306 -14.64 -31.19 -7.05
C SER A 306 -14.09 -32.57 -6.69
N ASP A 307 -13.34 -32.68 -5.60
CA ASP A 307 -12.74 -33.92 -5.12
C ASP A 307 -13.87 -34.89 -4.71
N LYS A 308 -14.86 -34.44 -3.92
CA LYS A 308 -16.05 -35.24 -3.57
C LYS A 308 -16.85 -35.70 -4.79
N LEU A 309 -17.02 -34.84 -5.79
CA LEU A 309 -17.71 -35.20 -7.05
C LEU A 309 -16.93 -36.26 -7.84
N ASN A 310 -15.60 -36.19 -7.84
CA ASN A 310 -14.77 -37.21 -8.47
C ASN A 310 -14.82 -38.52 -7.68
N ASP A 311 -14.74 -38.48 -6.36
CA ASP A 311 -14.82 -39.67 -5.51
C ASP A 311 -16.17 -40.40 -5.72
N MET A 312 -17.28 -39.65 -5.85
CA MET A 312 -18.59 -40.24 -6.17
C MET A 312 -18.65 -40.93 -7.53
N LYS A 313 -17.85 -40.53 -8.52
CA LYS A 313 -17.78 -41.22 -9.83
C LYS A 313 -17.13 -42.60 -9.76
N TYR A 314 -16.36 -42.88 -8.71
CA TYR A 314 -15.72 -44.19 -8.51
C TYR A 314 -16.58 -45.11 -7.62
N ILE A 315 -17.69 -44.62 -7.08
CA ILE A 315 -18.64 -45.38 -6.25
C ILE A 315 -19.84 -45.88 -7.09
N ILE A 316 -20.16 -45.21 -8.20
CA ILE A 316 -21.21 -45.57 -9.17
C ILE A 316 -20.59 -46.38 -10.31
#